data_AF-A0A1U7X7Z8-F1
#
_entry.id   AF-A0A1U7X7Z8-F1
#
_cell.length_a   1.000
_cell.length_b   1.000
_cell.length_c   1.000
_cell.angle_alpha   90.00
_cell.angle_beta   90.00
_cell.angle_gamma   90.00
#
_symmetry.space_group_name_H-M   'P 1'
#
loop_
_entity.id
_entity.type
_entity.pdbx_description
1 polymer ?
#
loop_
_entity_poly.entity_id
_entity_poly.type
_entity_poly.pdbx_seq_one_letter_code
_entity_poly.pdbx_strand_id
1 'polypeptide(L)'
;MDSADLISYTDSKENIKKLKVKVNEVLYLTCEERIVVDFDYLDEPFGDARGLLSGFCGILACDCALFPIHCEKWSSLPISYFNCVFDQIIKPKFFFKTTESVARQHVYKSIRKKWAANRLNLWSASEDPLKSRAEIIDNVPDGIPPDQWISFVDYQYKDSTKMAQAGQMTGRAQIYIATHKNEDGVYVNEEAKEICVSFCEFIAYLKKQIMRTNEYAR
;
A
#
# COMPACT_ATOMS: atom_id res chain seq x y z
N MET A 1 33.41 8.29 -8.62
CA MET A 1 33.28 8.06 -10.06
C MET A 1 31.84 7.62 -10.26
N ASP A 2 30.94 8.57 -10.54
CA ASP A 2 29.51 8.33 -10.73
C ASP A 2 29.32 7.50 -12.00
N SER A 3 29.13 6.18 -11.84
CA SER A 3 28.44 5.40 -12.86
C SER A 3 27.00 5.89 -12.86
N ALA A 4 26.65 6.77 -13.79
CA ALA A 4 25.27 7.16 -14.00
C ALA A 4 24.56 5.96 -14.63
N ASP A 5 23.92 5.14 -13.82
CA ASP A 5 23.22 3.93 -14.28
C ASP A 5 22.12 4.32 -15.28
N LEU A 6 22.26 3.80 -16.50
CA LEU A 6 21.38 4.10 -17.62
C LEU A 6 20.23 3.10 -17.64
N ILE A 7 18.99 3.58 -17.52
CA ILE A 7 17.80 2.74 -17.52
C ILE A 7 17.37 2.42 -18.94
N SER A 8 17.03 1.16 -19.20
CA SER A 8 16.55 0.71 -20.50
C SER A 8 15.04 0.94 -20.65
N TYR A 9 14.65 1.49 -21.80
CA TYR A 9 13.27 1.76 -22.20
C TYR A 9 12.92 0.99 -23.46
N THR A 10 11.67 0.60 -23.61
CA THR A 10 11.13 -0.03 -24.83
C THR A 10 9.92 0.75 -25.34
N ASP A 11 9.85 0.94 -26.67
CA ASP A 11 8.70 1.53 -27.35
C ASP A 11 7.73 0.44 -27.87
N SER A 12 6.67 0.85 -28.57
CA SER A 12 5.69 -0.08 -29.18
C SER A 12 6.27 -0.99 -30.27
N LYS A 13 7.47 -0.70 -30.77
CA LYS A 13 8.20 -1.47 -31.78
C LYS A 13 9.38 -2.25 -31.17
N GLU A 14 9.45 -2.33 -29.85
CA GLU A 14 10.51 -2.99 -29.08
C GLU A 14 11.92 -2.42 -29.26
N ASN A 15 12.05 -1.16 -29.69
CA ASN A 15 13.35 -0.51 -29.76
C ASN A 15 13.84 -0.16 -28.35
N ILE A 16 15.08 -0.55 -28.04
CA ILE A 16 15.69 -0.26 -26.73
C ILE A 16 16.42 1.08 -26.75
N LYS A 17 16.03 1.98 -25.84
CA LYS A 17 16.73 3.25 -25.56
C LYS A 17 17.30 3.24 -24.15
N LYS A 18 18.37 4.00 -23.91
CA LYS A 18 19.00 4.14 -22.59
C LYS A 18 18.91 5.60 -22.13
N LEU A 19 18.23 5.84 -21.01
CA LEU A 19 17.99 7.18 -20.47
C LEU A 19 18.19 7.20 -18.96
N LYS A 20 18.53 8.36 -18.41
CA LYS A 20 18.60 8.59 -16.97
C LYS A 20 17.23 9.04 -16.48
N VAL A 21 16.66 8.31 -15.51
CA VAL A 21 15.35 8.64 -14.92
C VAL A 21 15.38 8.44 -13.42
N LYS A 22 14.77 9.37 -12.69
CA LYS A 22 14.62 9.30 -11.23
C LYS A 22 13.30 8.65 -10.84
N VAL A 23 13.27 8.10 -9.63
CA VAL A 23 12.11 7.39 -9.07
C VAL A 23 10.83 8.25 -9.07
N ASN A 24 10.94 9.54 -8.76
CA ASN A 24 9.82 10.48 -8.72
C ASN A 24 9.32 10.91 -10.11
N GLU A 25 10.11 10.70 -11.16
CA GLU A 25 9.75 11.04 -12.55
C GLU A 25 8.91 9.93 -13.20
N VAL A 26 8.95 8.70 -12.65
CA VAL A 26 8.31 7.51 -13.23
C VAL A 26 6.80 7.69 -13.42
N LEU A 27 6.10 8.41 -12.53
CA LEU A 27 4.66 8.68 -12.68
C LEU A 27 4.33 9.47 -13.95
N TYR A 28 5.25 10.35 -14.37
CA TYR A 28 5.04 11.30 -15.45
C TYR A 28 5.53 10.79 -16.81
N LEU A 29 6.12 9.59 -16.87
CA LEU A 29 6.51 8.99 -18.15
C LEU A 29 5.31 8.79 -19.06
N THR A 30 5.44 9.12 -20.34
CA THR A 30 4.38 8.90 -21.34
C THR A 30 4.12 7.42 -21.53
N CYS A 31 2.86 7.02 -21.76
CA CYS A 31 2.47 5.61 -21.93
C CYS A 31 3.09 4.91 -23.16
N GLU A 32 3.78 5.66 -24.03
CA GLU A 32 4.41 5.15 -25.25
C GLU A 32 5.76 4.46 -24.99
N GLU A 33 6.44 4.78 -23.89
CA GLU A 33 7.74 4.22 -23.53
C GLU A 33 7.69 3.61 -22.13
N ARG A 34 8.13 2.34 -22.02
CA ARG A 34 8.10 1.60 -20.76
C ARG A 34 9.50 1.21 -20.31
N ILE A 35 9.76 1.34 -19.02
CA ILE A 35 11.01 0.91 -18.39
C ILE A 35 11.08 -0.61 -18.45
N VAL A 36 12.14 -1.14 -19.05
CA VAL A 36 12.37 -2.59 -19.13
C VAL A 36 12.88 -3.08 -17.78
N VAL A 37 12.21 -4.09 -17.23
CA VAL A 37 12.64 -4.79 -16.01
C VAL A 37 12.89 -6.24 -16.36
N ASP A 38 14.17 -6.63 -16.28
CA ASP A 38 14.60 -8.01 -16.49
C ASP A 38 14.48 -8.83 -15.20
N PHE A 39 14.13 -10.11 -15.35
CA PHE A 39 13.96 -11.09 -14.27
C PHE A 39 14.88 -12.28 -14.49
N ASP A 40 15.48 -12.76 -13.41
CA ASP A 40 16.34 -13.94 -13.45
C ASP A 40 15.51 -15.24 -13.37
N TYR A 41 16.21 -16.38 -13.37
CA TYR A 41 15.58 -17.70 -13.28
C TYR A 41 14.96 -17.99 -11.91
N LEU A 42 15.20 -17.14 -10.90
CA LEU A 42 14.60 -17.21 -9.57
C LEU A 42 13.37 -16.28 -9.46
N ASP A 43 12.89 -15.75 -10.58
CA ASP A 43 11.77 -14.83 -10.65
C ASP A 43 12.00 -13.52 -9.86
N GLU A 44 13.27 -13.12 -9.71
CA GLU A 44 13.64 -11.85 -9.08
C GLU A 44 14.13 -10.83 -10.13
N PRO A 45 13.73 -9.55 -10.02
CA PRO A 45 14.25 -8.52 -10.91
C PRO A 45 15.73 -8.28 -10.65
N PHE A 46 16.46 -7.96 -11.71
CA PHE A 46 17.87 -7.61 -11.65
C PHE A 46 18.21 -6.40 -12.53
N GLY A 47 19.47 -5.96 -12.49
CA GLY A 47 19.95 -4.80 -13.23
C GLY A 47 19.46 -3.46 -12.71
N ASP A 48 19.68 -2.40 -13.49
CA ASP A 48 19.53 -1.01 -13.05
C ASP A 48 18.08 -0.63 -12.75
N ALA A 49 17.12 -1.21 -13.50
CA ALA A 49 15.69 -0.95 -13.32
C ALA A 49 15.12 -1.54 -12.03
N ARG A 50 15.80 -2.52 -11.39
CA ARG A 50 15.37 -3.12 -10.12
C ARG A 50 15.24 -2.07 -9.02
N GLY A 51 16.26 -1.21 -8.88
CA GLY A 51 16.28 -0.15 -7.89
C GLY A 51 15.15 0.86 -8.13
N LEU A 52 14.95 1.22 -9.40
CA LEU A 52 13.90 2.14 -9.82
C LEU A 52 12.49 1.60 -9.53
N LEU A 53 12.21 0.35 -9.90
CA LEU A 53 10.94 -0.32 -9.59
C LEU A 53 10.70 -0.41 -8.08
N SER A 54 11.72 -0.78 -7.31
CA SER A 54 11.63 -0.88 -5.85
C SER A 54 11.32 0.48 -5.23
N GLY A 55 12.01 1.53 -5.65
CA GLY A 55 11.78 2.90 -5.20
C GLY A 55 10.38 3.39 -5.56
N PHE A 56 9.93 3.12 -6.79
CA PHE A 56 8.59 3.49 -7.24
C PHE A 56 7.49 2.79 -6.44
N CYS A 57 7.66 1.50 -6.14
CA CYS A 57 6.79 0.78 -5.20
C CYS A 57 6.77 1.45 -3.81
N GLY A 58 7.86 2.10 -3.39
CA GLY A 58 7.91 2.88 -2.15
C GLY A 58 7.08 4.15 -2.20
N ILE A 59 7.15 4.90 -3.30
CA ILE A 59 6.27 6.06 -3.52
C ILE A 59 4.81 5.62 -3.40
N LEU A 60 4.41 4.58 -4.14
CA LEU A 60 3.03 4.10 -4.11
C LEU A 60 2.64 3.66 -2.71
N ALA A 61 3.47 2.86 -2.02
CA ALA A 61 3.18 2.36 -0.68
C ALA A 61 3.02 3.45 0.40
N CYS A 62 3.58 4.63 0.18
CA CYS A 62 3.44 5.77 1.09
C CYS A 62 2.23 6.66 0.76
N ASP A 63 1.63 6.51 -0.41
CA ASP A 63 0.43 7.26 -0.81
C ASP A 63 -0.80 6.68 -0.11
N CYS A 64 -1.31 7.40 0.89
CA CYS A 64 -2.46 6.98 1.70
C CYS A 64 -3.80 7.00 0.94
N ALA A 65 -3.85 7.61 -0.25
CA ALA A 65 -5.02 7.51 -1.14
C ALA A 65 -5.02 6.19 -1.93
N LEU A 66 -3.84 5.65 -2.24
CA LEU A 66 -3.68 4.35 -2.91
C LEU A 66 -3.62 3.17 -1.93
N PHE A 67 -2.88 3.30 -0.83
CA PHE A 67 -2.74 2.24 0.15
C PHE A 67 -3.04 2.78 1.55
N PRO A 68 -4.33 2.77 1.95
CA PRO A 68 -4.77 3.39 3.18
C PRO A 68 -4.08 2.85 4.43
N ILE A 69 -3.73 3.74 5.35
CA ILE A 69 -2.98 3.38 6.58
C ILE A 69 -3.88 2.88 7.70
N HIS A 70 -5.18 3.20 7.64
CA HIS A 70 -6.19 2.75 8.61
C HIS A 70 -6.52 1.26 8.44
N CYS A 71 -6.13 0.63 7.34
CA CYS A 71 -6.22 -0.82 7.19
C CYS A 71 -5.29 -1.49 8.20
N GLU A 72 -5.86 -2.26 9.14
CA GLU A 72 -5.08 -2.93 10.19
C GLU A 72 -4.03 -3.89 9.60
N LYS A 73 -4.41 -4.66 8.57
CA LYS A 73 -3.59 -5.67 7.90
C LYS A 73 -3.57 -5.44 6.40
N TRP A 74 -2.44 -5.72 5.76
CA TRP A 74 -2.31 -5.68 4.30
C TRP A 74 -3.32 -6.61 3.60
N SER A 75 -3.61 -7.77 4.20
CA SER A 75 -4.58 -8.73 3.67
C SER A 75 -6.03 -8.23 3.70
N SER A 76 -6.32 -7.13 4.40
CA SER A 76 -7.63 -6.49 4.36
C SER A 76 -7.89 -5.77 3.04
N LEU A 77 -6.84 -5.45 2.27
CA LEU A 77 -6.96 -4.90 0.92
C LEU A 77 -7.28 -6.04 -0.06
N PRO A 78 -8.39 -5.96 -0.82
CA PRO A 78 -8.72 -6.97 -1.81
C PRO A 78 -7.60 -7.12 -2.86
N ILE A 79 -7.27 -8.35 -3.23
CA ILE A 79 -6.25 -8.60 -4.27
C ILE A 79 -6.66 -7.98 -5.62
N SER A 80 -7.96 -7.90 -5.90
CA SER A 80 -8.50 -7.22 -7.08
C SER A 80 -8.20 -5.72 -7.09
N TYR A 81 -8.19 -5.07 -5.92
CA TYR A 81 -7.80 -3.67 -5.80
C TYR A 81 -6.33 -3.49 -6.19
N PHE A 82 -5.44 -4.30 -5.62
CA PHE A 82 -4.02 -4.30 -6.01
C PHE A 82 -3.86 -4.56 -7.51
N ASN A 83 -4.62 -5.49 -8.07
CA ASN A 83 -4.55 -5.78 -9.50
C ASN A 83 -4.93 -4.56 -10.36
N CYS A 84 -5.97 -3.81 -9.97
CA CYS A 84 -6.32 -2.55 -10.63
C CYS A 84 -5.19 -1.52 -10.54
N VAL A 85 -4.58 -1.33 -9.36
CA VAL A 85 -3.43 -0.42 -9.20
C VAL A 85 -2.27 -0.85 -10.11
N PHE A 86 -1.98 -2.15 -10.15
CA PHE A 86 -0.94 -2.68 -11.03
C PHE A 86 -1.24 -2.37 -12.50
N ASP A 87 -2.45 -2.63 -12.96
CA ASP A 87 -2.83 -2.45 -14.37
C ASP A 87 -2.90 -0.97 -14.79
N GLN A 88 -3.36 -0.09 -13.91
CA GLN A 88 -3.59 1.32 -14.24
C GLN A 88 -2.37 2.21 -14.00
N ILE A 89 -1.52 1.87 -13.03
CA ILE A 89 -0.41 2.74 -12.62
C ILE A 89 0.95 2.13 -12.95
N ILE A 90 1.13 0.82 -12.74
CA ILE A 90 2.47 0.20 -12.80
C ILE A 90 2.76 -0.33 -14.20
N LYS A 91 1.86 -1.15 -14.75
CA LYS A 91 1.99 -1.77 -16.08
C LYS A 91 2.15 -0.76 -17.23
N PRO A 92 1.55 0.44 -17.19
CA PRO A 92 1.79 1.45 -18.22
C PRO A 92 3.19 2.07 -18.17
N LYS A 93 3.91 1.93 -17.05
CA LYS A 93 5.26 2.53 -16.86
C LYS A 93 6.38 1.50 -17.01
N PHE A 94 6.09 0.23 -16.77
CA PHE A 94 7.08 -0.84 -16.77
C PHE A 94 6.72 -1.95 -17.76
N PHE A 95 7.73 -2.41 -18.48
CA PHE A 95 7.70 -3.61 -19.29
C PHE A 95 8.48 -4.71 -18.57
N PHE A 96 7.76 -5.71 -18.06
CA PHE A 96 8.35 -6.81 -17.30
C PHE A 96 8.72 -7.96 -18.25
N LYS A 97 10.00 -8.35 -18.32
CA LYS A 97 10.44 -9.53 -19.09
C LYS A 97 10.25 -10.82 -18.29
N THR A 98 9.01 -11.09 -17.89
CA THR A 98 8.58 -12.31 -17.21
C THR A 98 7.09 -12.49 -17.40
N THR A 99 6.52 -13.54 -16.82
CA THR A 99 5.06 -13.72 -16.81
C THR A 99 4.39 -12.65 -15.96
N GLU A 100 3.16 -12.28 -16.31
CA GLU A 100 2.40 -11.28 -15.57
C GLU A 100 2.17 -11.70 -14.09
N SER A 101 2.00 -13.00 -13.86
CA SER A 101 1.86 -13.57 -12.51
C SER A 101 3.09 -13.29 -11.64
N VAL A 102 4.29 -13.53 -12.18
CA VAL A 102 5.56 -13.27 -11.49
C VAL A 102 5.73 -11.78 -11.20
N ALA A 103 5.51 -10.93 -12.21
CA ALA A 103 5.60 -9.48 -12.06
C ALA A 103 4.65 -8.95 -10.96
N ARG A 104 3.37 -9.36 -10.99
CA ARG A 104 2.38 -9.00 -9.98
C ARG A 104 2.79 -9.49 -8.59
N GLN A 105 3.25 -10.72 -8.47
CA GLN A 105 3.66 -11.30 -7.18
C GLN A 105 4.85 -10.52 -6.59
N HIS A 106 5.85 -10.19 -7.40
CA HIS A 106 6.99 -9.41 -6.95
C HIS A 106 6.56 -8.01 -6.47
N VAL A 107 5.80 -7.29 -7.29
CA VAL A 107 5.33 -5.94 -6.96
C VAL A 107 4.43 -5.94 -5.72
N TYR A 108 3.53 -6.91 -5.59
CA TYR A 108 2.68 -7.08 -4.41
C TYR A 108 3.51 -7.26 -3.13
N LYS A 109 4.51 -8.15 -3.17
CA LYS A 109 5.42 -8.36 -2.03
C LYS A 109 6.21 -7.10 -1.70
N SER A 110 6.67 -6.38 -2.72
CA SER A 110 7.44 -5.14 -2.57
C SER A 110 6.61 -4.03 -1.91
N ILE A 111 5.43 -3.74 -2.43
CA ILE A 111 4.53 -2.72 -1.87
C ILE A 111 4.08 -3.12 -0.46
N ARG A 112 3.68 -4.38 -0.24
CA ARG A 112 3.30 -4.88 1.09
C ARG A 112 4.36 -4.59 2.15
N LYS A 113 5.63 -4.90 1.84
CA LYS A 113 6.76 -4.69 2.76
C LYS A 113 6.95 -3.19 3.04
N LYS A 114 6.93 -2.37 2.00
CA LYS A 114 7.13 -0.92 2.12
C LYS A 114 5.98 -0.22 2.82
N TRP A 115 4.74 -0.64 2.59
CA TRP A 115 3.56 -0.13 3.29
C TRP A 115 3.63 -0.42 4.79
N ALA A 116 4.03 -1.65 5.16
CA ALA A 116 4.23 -2.00 6.56
C ALA A 116 5.35 -1.17 7.21
N ALA A 117 6.47 -0.98 6.50
CA ALA A 117 7.56 -0.13 6.96
C ALA A 117 7.13 1.35 7.09
N ASN A 118 6.34 1.86 6.14
CA ASN A 118 5.81 3.22 6.19
C ASN A 118 4.93 3.42 7.43
N ARG A 119 3.99 2.51 7.71
CA ARG A 119 3.14 2.57 8.91
C ARG A 119 3.96 2.55 10.20
N LEU A 120 5.00 1.71 10.25
CA LEU A 120 5.90 1.66 11.40
C LEU A 120 6.64 2.98 11.58
N ASN A 121 7.24 3.52 10.51
CA ASN A 121 7.98 4.78 10.56
C ASN A 121 7.08 5.96 10.92
N LEU A 122 5.86 6.02 10.38
CA LEU A 122 4.86 7.03 10.72
C LEU A 122 4.52 7.00 12.21
N TRP A 123 4.29 5.81 12.76
CA TRP A 123 4.04 5.65 14.19
C TRP A 123 5.26 6.07 15.02
N SER A 124 6.45 5.57 14.71
CA SER A 124 7.67 5.91 15.44
C SER A 124 8.05 7.39 15.38
N ALA A 125 7.66 8.11 14.32
CA ALA A 125 7.88 9.55 14.21
C ALA A 125 6.83 10.39 14.93
N SER A 126 5.64 9.83 15.18
CA SER A 126 4.50 10.56 15.76
C SER A 126 4.27 10.23 17.24
N GLU A 127 4.63 9.02 17.66
CA GLU A 127 4.53 8.57 19.03
C GLU A 127 5.53 9.35 19.88
N ASP A 128 5.01 9.97 20.94
CA ASP A 128 5.77 10.67 21.95
C ASP A 128 5.13 10.28 23.29
N PRO A 129 5.87 9.59 24.18
CA PRO A 129 5.34 9.18 25.48
C PRO A 129 4.84 10.34 26.35
N LEU A 130 5.22 11.58 26.04
CA LEU A 130 4.80 12.79 26.74
C LEU A 130 3.51 13.39 26.18
N LYS A 131 3.07 12.97 24.98
CA LYS A 131 1.83 13.46 24.35
C LYS A 131 0.66 12.56 24.68
N SER A 132 -0.49 13.16 24.92
CA SER A 132 -1.76 12.46 24.99
C SER A 132 -2.18 11.94 23.62
N ARG A 133 -3.04 10.93 23.60
CA ARG A 133 -3.67 10.42 22.36
C ARG A 133 -4.38 11.53 21.57
N ALA A 134 -5.07 12.44 22.26
CA ALA A 134 -5.78 13.54 21.62
C ALA A 134 -4.80 14.51 20.92
N GLU A 135 -3.67 14.83 21.56
CA GLU A 135 -2.62 15.64 20.94
C GLU A 135 -1.99 14.95 19.73
N ILE A 136 -1.81 13.62 19.76
CA ILE A 136 -1.31 12.86 18.60
C ILE A 136 -2.34 12.88 17.45
N ILE A 137 -3.64 12.76 17.76
CA ILE A 137 -4.72 12.83 16.76
C ILE A 137 -4.77 14.21 16.08
N ASP A 138 -4.59 15.29 16.85
CA ASP A 138 -4.64 16.67 16.32
C ASP A 138 -3.43 16.98 15.42
N ASN A 139 -2.29 16.34 15.66
CA ASN A 139 -1.08 16.46 14.86
C ASN A 139 -1.06 15.49 13.66
N VAL A 140 -1.95 15.72 12.69
CA VAL A 140 -2.02 14.91 11.45
C VAL A 140 -0.77 15.14 10.58
N PRO A 141 -0.01 14.10 10.21
CA PRO A 141 1.14 14.26 9.31
C PRO A 141 0.72 14.67 7.89
N ASP A 142 1.59 15.42 7.22
CA ASP A 142 1.36 15.89 5.84
C ASP A 142 1.06 14.72 4.87
N GLY A 143 0.05 14.91 4.02
CA GLY A 143 -0.33 13.91 3.01
C GLY A 143 -1.18 12.75 3.53
N ILE A 144 -1.52 12.73 4.82
CA ILE A 144 -2.40 11.73 5.43
C ILE A 144 -3.80 12.32 5.61
N PRO A 145 -4.86 11.66 5.10
CA PRO A 145 -6.23 12.09 5.39
C PRO A 145 -6.54 12.00 6.89
N PRO A 146 -7.11 13.04 7.53
CA PRO A 146 -7.33 13.07 8.98
C PRO A 146 -8.17 11.90 9.52
N ASP A 147 -9.17 11.44 8.79
CA ASP A 147 -10.01 10.29 9.14
C ASP A 147 -9.20 8.98 9.17
N GLN A 148 -8.28 8.81 8.22
CA GLN A 148 -7.37 7.68 8.23
C GLN A 148 -6.37 7.76 9.39
N TRP A 149 -5.90 8.97 9.72
CA TRP A 149 -4.98 9.18 10.83
C TRP A 149 -5.62 8.85 12.18
N ILE A 150 -6.82 9.39 12.45
CA ILE A 150 -7.60 9.08 13.66
C ILE A 150 -7.76 7.57 13.82
N SER A 151 -8.23 6.89 12.77
CA SER A 151 -8.44 5.45 12.78
C SER A 151 -7.14 4.67 13.01
N PHE A 152 -6.04 5.13 12.43
CA PHE A 152 -4.72 4.53 12.61
C PHE A 152 -4.21 4.70 14.05
N VAL A 153 -4.29 5.90 14.62
CA VAL A 153 -3.90 6.16 16.02
C VAL A 153 -4.76 5.34 16.99
N ASP A 154 -6.06 5.27 16.76
CA ASP A 154 -6.99 4.49 17.57
C ASP A 154 -6.60 3.02 17.61
N TYR A 155 -6.24 2.46 16.45
CA TYR A 155 -5.74 1.10 16.35
C TYR A 155 -4.44 0.86 17.16
N GLN A 156 -3.53 1.84 17.18
CA GLN A 156 -2.27 1.74 17.94
C GLN A 156 -2.51 1.68 19.46
N TYR A 157 -3.55 2.37 19.94
CA TYR A 157 -3.90 2.39 21.35
C TYR A 157 -4.78 1.23 21.83
N LYS A 158 -5.26 0.34 20.93
CA LYS A 158 -5.95 -0.90 21.31
C LYS A 158 -5.02 -1.79 22.15
N ASP A 159 -5.55 -2.38 23.22
CA ASP A 159 -4.75 -3.16 24.19
C ASP A 159 -4.01 -4.34 23.56
N SER A 160 -4.62 -5.00 22.55
CA SER A 160 -3.98 -6.07 21.78
C SER A 160 -2.76 -5.61 20.99
N THR A 161 -2.76 -4.36 20.50
CA THR A 161 -1.62 -3.74 19.79
C THR A 161 -0.52 -3.36 20.77
N LYS A 162 -0.88 -2.77 21.92
CA LYS A 162 0.08 -2.43 23.00
C LYS A 162 0.77 -3.68 23.56
N MET A 163 0.04 -4.76 23.81
CA MET A 163 0.59 -6.04 24.28
C MET A 163 1.54 -6.69 23.27
N ALA A 164 1.24 -6.56 21.96
CA ALA A 164 2.13 -7.03 20.89
C ALA A 164 3.43 -6.21 20.82
N GLN A 165 3.33 -4.88 20.96
CA GLN A 165 4.47 -3.96 20.94
C GLN A 165 5.36 -4.09 22.19
N ALA A 166 4.75 -4.32 23.36
CA ALA A 166 5.46 -4.56 24.63
C ALA A 166 6.13 -5.96 24.70
N GLY A 167 6.01 -6.78 23.65
CA GLY A 167 6.56 -8.14 23.63
C GLY A 167 5.89 -9.10 24.62
N GLN A 168 4.74 -8.74 25.18
CA GLN A 168 4.03 -9.52 26.20
C GLN A 168 3.14 -10.64 25.60
N MET A 169 2.91 -10.65 24.29
CA MET A 169 2.05 -11.64 23.63
C MET A 169 2.83 -12.92 23.29
N THR A 170 2.53 -14.03 23.98
CA THR A 170 3.26 -15.30 23.84
C THR A 170 2.63 -16.21 22.78
N GLY A 171 3.02 -16.01 21.52
CA GLY A 171 2.85 -17.00 20.44
C GLY A 171 1.58 -16.91 19.59
N ARG A 172 1.67 -17.41 18.34
CA ARG A 172 0.64 -17.29 17.28
C ARG A 172 -0.75 -17.84 17.66
N ALA A 173 -0.83 -18.84 18.53
CA ALA A 173 -2.09 -19.46 18.94
C ALA A 173 -2.94 -18.54 19.83
N GLN A 174 -2.32 -17.78 20.73
CA GLN A 174 -3.02 -16.84 21.60
C GLN A 174 -3.57 -15.64 20.82
N ILE A 175 -2.85 -15.19 19.80
CA ILE A 175 -3.28 -14.14 18.85
C ILE A 175 -4.54 -14.57 18.08
N TYR A 176 -4.61 -15.84 17.69
CA TYR A 176 -5.74 -16.39 16.95
C TYR A 176 -7.01 -16.45 17.79
N ILE A 177 -6.90 -16.91 19.04
CA ILE A 177 -8.03 -17.03 19.98
C ILE A 177 -8.67 -15.66 20.27
N ALA A 178 -7.87 -14.60 20.37
CA ALA A 178 -8.36 -13.26 20.69
C ALA A 178 -9.06 -12.53 19.52
N THR A 179 -8.93 -13.01 18.27
CA THR A 179 -9.32 -12.24 17.06
C THR A 179 -10.24 -12.98 16.08
N HIS A 180 -10.70 -14.18 16.41
CA HIS A 180 -11.51 -15.00 15.53
C HIS A 180 -13.01 -14.65 15.54
N LYS A 181 -13.74 -14.95 14.45
CA LYS A 181 -15.22 -14.89 14.38
C LYS A 181 -15.81 -16.32 14.39
N ASN A 182 -17.07 -16.49 14.79
CA ASN A 182 -17.76 -17.79 14.79
C ASN A 182 -18.21 -18.19 13.37
N GLU A 183 -18.45 -19.49 13.17
CA GLU A 183 -18.84 -20.08 11.87
C GLU A 183 -20.17 -19.54 11.32
N ASP A 184 -21.07 -19.08 12.20
CA ASP A 184 -22.37 -18.49 11.82
C ASP A 184 -22.30 -17.02 11.36
N GLY A 185 -21.09 -16.45 11.26
CA GLY A 185 -20.87 -15.08 10.77
C GLY A 185 -21.22 -13.96 11.75
N VAL A 186 -21.66 -14.29 12.97
CA VAL A 186 -21.92 -13.33 14.05
C VAL A 186 -20.60 -12.77 14.59
N TYR A 187 -20.59 -11.46 14.83
CA TYR A 187 -19.43 -10.74 15.36
C TYR A 187 -19.20 -11.11 16.83
N VAL A 188 -17.95 -11.42 17.16
CA VAL A 188 -17.57 -11.90 18.51
C VAL A 188 -17.65 -10.83 19.59
N ASN A 189 -17.77 -9.56 19.22
CA ASN A 189 -18.13 -8.49 20.15
C ASN A 189 -18.82 -7.33 19.40
N GLU A 190 -19.44 -6.45 20.18
CA GLU A 190 -20.29 -5.37 19.66
C GLU A 190 -19.49 -4.23 19.02
N GLU A 191 -18.24 -4.06 19.42
CA GLU A 191 -17.27 -3.13 18.82
C GLU A 191 -16.92 -3.54 17.37
N ALA A 192 -16.76 -4.85 17.12
CA ALA A 192 -16.52 -5.38 15.77
C ALA A 192 -17.75 -5.24 14.85
N LYS A 193 -18.94 -5.18 15.42
CA LYS A 193 -20.19 -4.94 14.70
C LYS A 193 -20.34 -3.47 14.33
N GLU A 194 -20.05 -2.54 15.24
CA GLU A 194 -20.07 -1.10 14.98
C GLU A 194 -19.11 -0.69 13.86
N ILE A 195 -17.88 -1.24 13.86
CA ILE A 195 -16.90 -1.00 12.80
C ILE A 195 -17.40 -1.50 11.44
N CYS A 196 -18.06 -2.66 11.39
CA CYS A 196 -18.57 -3.20 10.13
C CYS A 196 -19.74 -2.38 9.57
N VAL A 197 -20.64 -1.91 10.43
CA VAL A 197 -21.78 -1.06 10.03
C VAL A 197 -21.27 0.29 9.50
N SER A 198 -20.31 0.91 10.19
CA SER A 198 -19.66 2.15 9.76
C SER A 198 -18.94 2.00 8.40
N PHE A 199 -18.24 0.88 8.18
CA PHE A 199 -17.58 0.59 6.90
C PHE A 199 -18.58 0.37 5.76
N CYS A 200 -19.73 -0.26 6.04
CA CYS A 200 -20.81 -0.43 5.05
C CYS A 200 -21.46 0.91 4.66
N GLU A 201 -21.65 1.83 5.61
CA GLU A 201 -22.17 3.17 5.35
C GLU A 201 -21.19 4.02 4.53
N PHE A 202 -19.88 3.91 4.79
CA PHE A 202 -18.83 4.57 4.01
C PHE A 202 -18.76 4.06 2.55
N ILE A 203 -18.90 2.74 2.35
CA ILE A 203 -19.00 2.14 1.00
C ILE A 203 -20.26 2.66 0.27
N ALA A 204 -21.39 2.79 0.95
CA ALA A 204 -22.62 3.35 0.37
C ALA A 204 -22.45 4.84 0.01
N TYR A 205 -21.72 5.60 0.81
CA TYR A 205 -21.37 7.00 0.54
C TYR A 205 -20.47 7.15 -0.70
N LEU A 206 -19.40 6.35 -0.80
CA LEU A 206 -18.50 6.38 -1.96
C LEU A 206 -19.21 5.96 -3.26
N LYS A 207 -20.10 4.94 -3.20
CA LYS A 207 -20.93 4.57 -4.35
C LYS A 207 -21.84 5.71 -4.81
N LYS A 208 -22.45 6.46 -3.88
CA LYS A 208 -23.26 7.65 -4.20
C LYS A 208 -22.45 8.79 -4.83
N GLN A 209 -21.19 8.96 -4.43
CA GLN A 209 -20.31 9.97 -5.05
C GLN A 209 -19.93 9.57 -6.49
N ILE A 210 -19.59 8.28 -6.70
CA ILE A 210 -19.23 7.74 -8.01
C ILE A 210 -20.42 7.77 -8.99
N MET A 211 -21.64 7.49 -8.53
CA MET A 211 -22.82 7.58 -9.41
C MET A 211 -23.17 9.02 -9.78
N ARG A 212 -22.98 9.99 -8.88
CA ARG A 212 -23.19 11.42 -9.19
C ARG A 212 -22.19 11.94 -10.22
N THR A 213 -20.91 11.56 -10.13
CA THR A 213 -19.91 11.99 -11.14
C THR A 213 -20.14 11.39 -12.53
N ASN A 214 -20.83 10.24 -12.64
CA ASN A 214 -21.20 9.65 -13.92
C ASN A 214 -22.46 10.28 -14.57
N GLU A 215 -23.30 11.00 -13.82
CA GLU A 215 -24.46 11.73 -14.37
C GLU A 215 -24.08 13.09 -14.97
N TYR A 216 -22.97 13.71 -14.53
CA TYR A 216 -22.44 14.95 -15.12
C TYR A 216 -21.48 14.74 -16.31
N ALA A 217 -21.24 13.48 -16.68
CA ALA A 217 -20.37 13.08 -17.80
C ALA A 217 -21.14 12.61 -19.05
N ARG A 218 -22.45 12.87 -19.12
CA ARG A 218 -23.30 12.67 -20.30
C ARG A 218 -23.81 13.98 -20.86
#